data_AF-A0A933VR96-F1
#
_entry.id   AF-A0A933VR96-F1
#
_cell.length_a   1.000
_cell.length_b   1.000
_cell.length_c   1.000
_cell.angle_alpha   90.00
_cell.angle_beta   90.00
_cell.angle_gamma   90.00
#
_symmetry.space_group_name_H-M   'P 1'
#
loop_
_entity.id
_entity.type
_entity.pdbx_description
1 polymer ?
#
loop_
_entity_poly.entity_id
_entity_poly.type
_entity_poly.pdbx_seq_one_letter_code
_entity_poly.pdbx_strand_id
1 'polypeptide(L)'
;MSVEDLTKPTARDRPNGAGADAAVPEKLSLGVAARLARYLEVLTKAKNEGKETISSQELSSFTRVNSTQIRRDLSGFGKFGKRGVGYNVDGLVSQIRKILRTAGQHNIALFGAGHLGRAIASSDVFADHGFRVTAIFDADAKKVGSKIGSLTIRDAKDLRRVVEEEDIVVGVLAVPGHAAQALADELVEAGVK
;
A
#
# COMPACT_ATOMS: atom_id res chain seq x y z
N MET A 1 -16.16 23.85 66.17
CA MET A 1 -16.65 22.53 65.71
C MET A 1 -16.99 22.69 64.24
N SER A 2 -16.08 22.57 63.27
CA SER A 2 -15.06 21.55 62.97
C SER A 2 -15.64 20.24 62.46
N VAL A 3 -15.10 19.84 61.29
CA VAL A 3 -14.88 18.49 60.69
C VAL A 3 -16.11 17.72 60.18
N GLU A 4 -16.25 17.50 58.85
CA GLU A 4 -15.81 16.32 58.05
C GLU A 4 -16.61 15.04 58.39
N ASP A 5 -17.04 14.11 57.52
CA ASP A 5 -16.93 13.79 56.09
C ASP A 5 -17.80 12.50 55.89
N LEU A 6 -18.02 12.08 54.64
CA LEU A 6 -18.42 10.74 54.18
C LEU A 6 -19.86 10.23 54.38
N THR A 7 -20.55 10.01 53.25
CA THR A 7 -20.95 8.64 52.83
C THR A 7 -21.27 8.61 51.33
N LYS A 8 -20.41 7.90 50.58
CA LYS A 8 -20.56 7.54 49.16
C LYS A 8 -21.72 6.54 48.94
N PRO A 9 -22.41 6.58 47.78
CA PRO A 9 -23.08 5.41 47.23
C PRO A 9 -22.15 4.59 46.32
N THR A 10 -22.29 3.28 46.45
CA THR A 10 -21.53 2.16 45.88
C THR A 10 -21.83 1.86 44.40
N ALA A 11 -20.85 1.21 43.78
CA ALA A 11 -20.79 0.82 42.37
C ALA A 11 -21.78 -0.26 41.90
N ARG A 12 -22.11 -0.21 40.60
CA ARG A 12 -22.47 -1.25 39.59
C ARG A 12 -23.43 -0.55 38.62
N ASP A 13 -23.16 -0.41 37.32
CA ASP A 13 -22.84 -1.45 36.35
C ASP A 13 -22.24 -0.76 35.10
N ARG A 14 -21.12 -1.26 34.58
CA ARG A 14 -20.59 -0.80 33.28
C ARG A 14 -20.80 -1.94 32.29
N PRO A 15 -21.52 -1.75 31.17
CA PRO A 15 -21.44 -2.71 30.09
C PRO A 15 -20.07 -2.58 29.42
N ASN A 16 -19.31 -3.66 29.54
CA ASN A 16 -18.10 -3.95 28.80
C ASN A 16 -18.47 -4.49 27.41
N GLY A 17 -17.80 -4.00 26.36
CA GLY A 17 -17.68 -4.71 25.09
C GLY A 17 -18.28 -4.01 23.87
N ALA A 18 -17.41 -3.40 23.06
CA ALA A 18 -17.16 -3.81 21.67
C ALA A 18 -16.25 -2.78 20.96
N GLY A 19 -15.13 -3.27 20.41
CA GLY A 19 -14.41 -2.61 19.31
C GLY A 19 -13.71 -1.30 19.66
N ALA A 20 -12.57 -1.37 20.34
CA ALA A 20 -11.55 -0.34 20.17
C ALA A 20 -11.03 -0.45 18.73
N ASP A 21 -11.69 0.24 17.80
CA ASP A 21 -11.08 0.66 16.56
C ASP A 21 -9.78 1.36 16.94
N ALA A 22 -8.66 0.69 16.70
CA ALA A 22 -7.35 1.27 16.94
C ALA A 22 -7.25 2.48 16.01
N ALA A 23 -7.45 3.66 16.58
CA ALA A 23 -7.33 4.94 15.90
C ALA A 23 -6.04 4.94 15.10
N VAL A 24 -6.18 4.95 13.77
CA VAL A 24 -5.06 5.05 12.84
C VAL A 24 -4.33 6.35 13.17
N PRO A 25 -3.03 6.33 13.50
CA PRO A 25 -2.35 7.55 13.87
C PRO A 25 -2.37 8.53 12.69
N GLU A 26 -2.69 9.77 13.02
CA GLU A 26 -2.31 11.02 12.37
C GLU A 26 -1.34 10.85 11.19
N LYS A 27 -1.80 11.14 9.97
CA LYS A 27 -1.07 11.14 8.67
C LYS A 27 0.28 10.40 8.71
N LEU A 28 0.27 9.12 8.31
CA LEU A 28 1.49 8.35 8.01
C LEU A 28 2.47 9.22 7.22
N SER A 29 3.59 9.62 7.82
CA SER A 29 4.55 10.49 7.14
C SER A 29 5.14 9.76 5.93
N LEU A 30 5.39 10.49 4.84
CA LEU A 30 5.94 9.92 3.60
C LEU A 30 7.25 9.15 3.86
N GLY A 31 8.07 9.65 4.78
CA GLY A 31 9.33 9.01 5.17
C GLY A 31 9.13 7.68 5.92
N VAL A 32 8.11 7.56 6.77
CA VAL A 32 7.77 6.29 7.43
C VAL A 32 7.16 5.33 6.42
N ALA A 33 6.25 5.77 5.55
CA ALA A 33 5.66 4.95 4.49
C ALA A 33 6.74 4.33 3.58
N ALA A 34 7.70 5.12 3.12
CA ALA A 34 8.81 4.64 2.29
C ALA A 34 9.72 3.62 3.02
N ARG A 35 9.88 3.75 4.34
CA ARG A 35 10.60 2.74 5.14
C ARG A 35 9.80 1.46 5.33
N LEU A 36 8.49 1.57 5.62
CA LEU A 36 7.60 0.42 5.71
C LEU A 36 7.55 -0.38 4.39
N ALA A 37 7.58 0.29 3.23
CA ALA A 37 7.68 -0.37 1.93
C ALA A 37 8.98 -1.18 1.79
N ARG A 38 10.12 -0.62 2.18
CA ARG A 38 11.41 -1.35 2.20
C ARG A 38 11.39 -2.53 3.17
N TYR A 39 10.73 -2.39 4.31
CA TYR A 39 10.58 -3.50 5.26
C TYR A 39 9.76 -4.61 4.63
N LEU A 40 8.66 -4.27 3.94
CA LEU A 40 7.78 -5.22 3.28
C LEU A 40 8.53 -6.03 2.21
N GLU A 41 9.42 -5.42 1.43
CA GLU A 41 10.24 -6.11 0.43
C GLU A 41 11.12 -7.19 1.07
N VAL A 42 11.88 -6.82 2.10
CA VAL A 42 12.76 -7.75 2.85
C VAL A 42 11.95 -8.85 3.54
N LEU A 43 10.80 -8.49 4.13
CA LEU A 43 9.92 -9.45 4.80
C LEU A 43 9.27 -10.43 3.81
N THR A 44 8.90 -9.97 2.62
CA THR A 44 8.34 -10.82 1.56
C THR A 44 9.40 -11.82 1.08
N LYS A 45 10.65 -11.37 0.94
CA LYS A 45 11.77 -12.27 0.64
C LYS A 45 11.98 -13.30 1.76
N ALA A 46 12.04 -12.85 3.02
CA ALA A 46 12.19 -13.74 4.18
C ALA A 46 11.05 -14.78 4.28
N LYS A 47 9.82 -14.36 3.96
CA LYS A 47 8.65 -15.25 3.88
C LYS A 47 8.83 -16.31 2.78
N ASN A 48 9.25 -15.90 1.59
CA ASN A 48 9.50 -16.82 0.48
C ASN A 48 10.64 -17.81 0.77
N GLU A 49 11.59 -17.42 1.62
CA GLU A 49 12.65 -18.28 2.14
C GLU A 49 12.19 -19.18 3.31
N GLY A 50 10.93 -19.10 3.73
CA GLY A 50 10.36 -19.92 4.80
C GLY A 50 10.72 -19.47 6.23
N LYS A 51 11.19 -18.23 6.42
CA LYS A 51 11.50 -17.72 7.76
C LYS A 51 10.22 -17.38 8.54
N GLU A 52 10.10 -17.94 9.74
CA GLU A 52 8.97 -17.65 10.64
C GLU A 52 9.15 -16.33 11.40
N THR A 53 10.39 -15.99 11.76
CA THR A 53 10.71 -14.81 12.57
C THR A 53 11.91 -14.05 12.02
N ILE A 54 11.91 -12.73 12.22
CA ILE A 54 13.04 -11.85 11.86
C ILE A 54 13.28 -10.81 12.95
N SER A 55 14.55 -10.53 13.25
CA SER A 55 14.91 -9.52 14.25
C SER A 55 15.02 -8.11 13.63
N SER A 56 14.95 -7.06 14.45
CA SER A 56 15.23 -5.68 13.98
C SER A 56 16.66 -5.50 13.48
N GLN A 57 17.61 -6.28 14.01
CA GLN A 57 19.01 -6.25 13.61
C GLN A 57 19.17 -6.87 12.22
N GLU A 58 18.55 -8.02 12.00
CA GLU A 58 18.54 -8.68 10.69
C GLU A 58 17.80 -7.82 9.66
N LEU A 59 16.66 -7.22 10.01
CA LEU A 59 15.97 -6.31 9.10
C LEU A 59 16.82 -5.07 8.78
N SER A 60 17.65 -4.60 9.72
CA SER A 60 18.54 -3.46 9.50
C SER A 60 19.67 -3.73 8.50
N SER A 61 20.17 -4.98 8.43
CA SER A 61 21.24 -5.34 7.49
C SER A 61 20.79 -5.30 6.03
N PHE A 62 19.48 -5.36 5.77
CA PHE A 62 18.91 -5.35 4.42
C PHE A 62 18.26 -4.01 4.02
N THR A 63 17.83 -3.19 4.97
CA THR A 63 16.96 -2.03 4.68
C THR A 63 17.70 -0.68 4.69
N ARG A 64 18.99 -0.66 5.07
CA ARG A 64 19.79 0.54 5.39
C ARG A 64 19.15 1.42 6.49
N VAL A 65 18.25 0.87 7.29
CA VAL A 65 17.63 1.55 8.42
C VAL A 65 18.14 0.90 9.70
N ASN A 66 18.64 1.69 10.65
CA ASN A 66 19.14 1.13 11.91
C ASN A 66 18.02 0.46 12.72
N SER A 67 18.38 -0.53 13.53
CA SER A 67 17.43 -1.36 14.28
C SER A 67 16.58 -0.54 15.28
N THR A 68 17.13 0.54 15.84
CA THR A 68 16.40 1.46 16.73
C THR A 68 15.27 2.18 15.99
N GLN A 69 15.52 2.66 14.79
CA GLN A 69 14.52 3.33 13.96
C GLN A 69 13.47 2.33 13.47
N ILE A 70 13.86 1.11 13.09
CA ILE A 70 12.90 0.04 12.74
C ILE A 70 11.95 -0.22 13.91
N ARG A 71 12.48 -0.39 15.13
CA ARG A 71 11.64 -0.57 16.33
C ARG A 71 10.71 0.60 16.54
N ARG A 72 11.19 1.84 16.39
CA ARG A 72 10.38 3.06 16.55
C ARG A 72 9.25 3.13 15.51
N ASP A 73 9.57 2.88 14.25
CA ASP A 73 8.59 2.88 13.16
C ASP A 73 7.50 1.85 13.43
N LEU A 74 7.87 0.61 13.78
CA LEU A 74 6.90 -0.44 14.04
C LEU A 74 6.10 -0.17 15.31
N SER A 75 6.73 0.29 16.40
CA SER A 75 6.03 0.58 17.66
C SER A 75 4.89 1.59 17.52
N GLY A 76 4.98 2.49 16.53
CA GLY A 76 3.93 3.47 16.24
C GLY A 76 2.61 2.88 15.72
N PHE A 77 2.60 1.62 15.27
CA PHE A 77 1.42 0.98 14.67
C PHE A 77 0.89 -0.22 15.48
N GLY A 78 1.46 -0.49 16.65
CA GLY A 78 1.04 -1.59 17.51
C GLY A 78 2.20 -2.33 18.17
N LYS A 79 1.86 -3.40 18.90
CA LYS A 79 2.85 -4.27 19.54
C LYS A 79 3.30 -5.35 18.56
N PHE A 80 4.49 -5.18 18.00
CA PHE A 80 5.10 -6.13 17.08
C PHE A 80 6.13 -7.00 17.80
N GLY A 81 5.97 -8.32 17.70
CA GLY A 81 6.94 -9.30 18.17
C GLY A 81 6.96 -9.56 19.68
N LYS A 82 7.85 -10.48 20.08
CA LYS A 82 8.15 -10.78 21.49
C LYS A 82 9.62 -10.44 21.76
N ARG A 83 9.91 -9.84 22.93
CA ARG A 83 11.31 -9.56 23.35
C ARG A 83 12.11 -10.87 23.31
N GLY A 84 13.27 -10.83 22.66
CA GLY A 84 14.16 -12.00 22.51
C GLY A 84 13.79 -12.97 21.38
N VAL A 85 12.63 -12.81 20.74
CA VAL A 85 12.17 -13.70 19.63
C VAL A 85 12.18 -12.99 18.28
N GLY A 86 11.90 -11.69 18.26
CA GLY A 86 11.77 -10.92 17.02
C GLY A 86 10.32 -10.82 16.56
N TYR A 87 10.13 -10.50 15.28
CA TYR A 87 8.83 -10.30 14.65
C TYR A 87 8.42 -11.55 13.88
N ASN A 88 7.18 -12.01 14.06
CA ASN A 88 6.61 -13.04 13.19
C ASN A 88 6.46 -12.45 11.77
N VAL A 89 7.05 -13.14 10.78
CA VAL A 89 7.17 -12.62 9.41
C VAL A 89 5.78 -12.46 8.77
N ASP A 90 4.94 -13.48 8.79
CA ASP A 90 3.60 -13.44 8.20
C ASP A 90 2.70 -12.36 8.79
N GLY A 91 2.69 -12.27 10.12
CA GLY A 91 1.94 -11.27 10.86
C GLY A 91 2.43 -9.85 10.54
N LEU A 92 3.76 -9.65 10.50
CA LEU A 92 4.32 -8.34 10.20
C LEU A 92 4.07 -7.92 8.74
N VAL A 93 4.20 -8.83 7.78
CA VAL A 93 3.83 -8.60 6.36
C VAL A 93 2.37 -8.14 6.26
N SER A 94 1.46 -8.88 6.90
CA SER A 94 0.02 -8.61 6.84
C SER A 94 -0.33 -7.24 7.45
N GLN A 95 0.27 -6.90 8.59
CA GLN A 95 0.05 -5.62 9.25
C GLN A 95 0.64 -4.44 8.45
N ILE A 96 1.86 -4.58 7.91
CA ILE A 96 2.46 -3.52 7.08
C ILE A 96 1.63 -3.29 5.82
N ARG A 97 1.14 -4.34 5.15
CA ARG A 97 0.21 -4.20 4.01
C ARG A 97 -1.07 -3.44 4.39
N LYS A 98 -1.63 -3.74 5.57
CA LYS A 98 -2.80 -3.02 6.11
C LYS A 98 -2.50 -1.53 6.35
N ILE A 99 -1.35 -1.22 6.96
CA ILE A 99 -0.93 0.16 7.25
C ILE A 99 -0.72 0.96 5.96
N LEU A 100 -0.04 0.37 4.97
CA LEU A 100 0.22 1.00 3.67
C LEU A 100 -1.04 1.09 2.79
N ARG A 101 -2.19 0.58 3.26
CA ARG A 101 -3.42 0.43 2.47
C ARG A 101 -3.20 -0.34 1.16
N THR A 102 -2.14 -1.15 1.10
CA THR A 102 -1.92 -2.14 0.03
C THR A 102 -2.61 -3.47 0.35
N ALA A 103 -3.43 -3.50 1.41
CA ALA A 103 -4.39 -4.57 1.63
C ALA A 103 -5.54 -4.44 0.61
N GLY A 104 -5.52 -5.31 -0.40
CA GLY A 104 -6.49 -5.33 -1.49
C GLY A 104 -5.82 -5.49 -2.85
N GLN A 105 -6.64 -5.58 -3.91
CA GLN A 105 -6.19 -5.46 -5.29
C GLN A 105 -6.63 -4.07 -5.79
N HIS A 106 -5.67 -3.27 -6.23
CA HIS A 106 -5.89 -1.93 -6.76
C HIS A 106 -5.75 -1.98 -8.28
N ASN A 107 -6.82 -1.59 -8.98
CA ASN A 107 -6.82 -1.56 -10.43
C ASN A 107 -6.05 -0.33 -10.92
N ILE A 108 -5.10 -0.57 -11.82
CA ILE A 108 -4.27 0.48 -12.41
C ILE A 108 -4.39 0.50 -13.93
N ALA A 109 -4.36 1.70 -14.49
CA ALA A 109 -4.28 1.92 -15.93
C ALA A 109 -2.87 2.30 -16.34
N LEU A 110 -2.41 1.73 -17.45
CA LEU A 110 -1.12 2.05 -18.04
C LEU A 110 -1.30 2.88 -19.31
N PHE A 111 -0.63 4.03 -19.38
CA PHE A 111 -0.68 4.91 -20.54
C PHE A 111 0.65 4.88 -21.28
N GLY A 112 0.57 4.55 -22.57
CA GLY A 112 1.72 4.35 -23.43
C GLY A 112 2.09 2.86 -23.52
N ALA A 113 1.89 2.27 -24.69
CA ALA A 113 2.23 0.89 -25.02
C ALA A 113 3.58 0.80 -25.78
N GLY A 114 4.51 1.70 -25.47
CA GLY A 114 5.90 1.64 -25.91
C GLY A 114 6.71 0.56 -25.18
N HIS A 115 8.04 0.59 -25.30
CA HIS A 115 8.92 -0.40 -24.67
C HIS A 115 8.72 -0.47 -23.14
N LEU A 116 8.70 0.67 -22.46
CA LEU A 116 8.53 0.72 -21.01
C LEU A 116 7.14 0.23 -20.59
N GLY A 117 6.09 0.72 -21.24
CA GLY A 117 4.73 0.27 -20.92
C GLY A 117 4.53 -1.23 -21.15
N ARG A 118 5.05 -1.78 -22.25
CA ARG A 118 5.02 -3.23 -22.48
C ARG A 118 5.73 -4.00 -21.37
N ALA A 119 6.92 -3.55 -20.94
CA ALA A 119 7.67 -4.19 -19.87
C ALA A 119 6.93 -4.15 -18.52
N ILE A 120 6.28 -3.02 -18.20
CA ILE A 120 5.45 -2.85 -17.00
C ILE A 120 4.23 -3.78 -17.05
N ALA A 121 3.51 -3.81 -18.17
CA ALA A 121 2.31 -4.62 -18.34
C ALA A 121 2.57 -6.13 -18.30
N SER A 122 3.79 -6.56 -18.65
CA SER A 122 4.21 -7.97 -18.58
C SER A 122 4.86 -8.36 -17.25
N SER A 123 4.94 -7.45 -16.28
CA SER A 123 5.66 -7.67 -15.02
C SER A 123 4.73 -8.11 -13.90
N ASP A 124 5.08 -9.21 -13.23
CA ASP A 124 4.37 -9.71 -12.04
C ASP A 124 4.61 -8.84 -10.79
N VAL A 125 5.58 -7.91 -10.84
CA VAL A 125 5.98 -7.07 -9.71
C VAL A 125 4.80 -6.28 -9.13
N PHE A 126 3.88 -5.80 -9.98
CA PHE A 126 2.71 -5.06 -9.52
C PHE A 126 1.72 -5.97 -8.77
N ALA A 127 1.49 -7.18 -9.28
CA ALA A 127 0.57 -8.15 -8.70
C ALA A 127 1.00 -8.54 -7.28
N ASP A 128 2.30 -8.73 -7.05
CA ASP A 128 2.89 -9.05 -5.74
C ASP A 128 2.63 -7.96 -4.68
N HIS A 129 2.44 -6.72 -5.14
CA HIS A 129 2.21 -5.54 -4.30
C HIS A 129 0.73 -5.14 -4.22
N GLY A 130 -0.18 -5.97 -4.74
CA GLY A 130 -1.62 -5.72 -4.71
C GLY A 130 -2.07 -4.72 -5.77
N PHE A 131 -1.33 -4.55 -6.87
CA PHE A 131 -1.72 -3.75 -8.01
C PHE A 131 -1.95 -4.64 -9.23
N ARG A 132 -3.06 -4.43 -9.91
CA ARG A 132 -3.41 -5.16 -11.13
C ARG A 132 -3.56 -4.19 -12.27
N VAL A 133 -2.77 -4.39 -13.33
CA VAL A 133 -3.01 -3.68 -14.60
C VAL A 133 -4.31 -4.22 -15.21
N THR A 134 -5.32 -3.36 -15.34
CA THR A 134 -6.63 -3.73 -15.92
C THR A 134 -6.87 -3.08 -17.28
N ALA A 135 -6.20 -1.95 -17.56
CA ALA A 135 -6.31 -1.25 -18.82
C ALA A 135 -4.95 -0.76 -19.32
N ILE A 136 -4.78 -0.75 -20.65
CA ILE A 136 -3.62 -0.16 -21.33
C ILE A 136 -4.15 0.76 -22.42
N PHE A 137 -3.62 1.97 -22.49
CA PHE A 137 -4.00 3.00 -23.47
C PHE A 137 -2.81 3.42 -24.33
N ASP A 138 -3.06 3.76 -25.59
CA ASP A 138 -2.09 4.43 -26.45
C ASP A 138 -2.82 5.35 -27.45
N ALA A 139 -2.19 6.44 -27.83
CA ALA A 139 -2.72 7.37 -28.83
C ALA A 139 -2.39 6.94 -30.27
N ASP A 140 -1.42 6.03 -30.44
CA ASP A 140 -1.06 5.48 -31.74
C ASP A 140 -2.14 4.48 -32.21
N ALA A 141 -2.94 4.90 -33.19
CA ALA A 141 -3.99 4.09 -33.80
C ALA A 141 -3.50 2.74 -34.34
N LYS A 142 -2.20 2.60 -34.66
CA LYS A 142 -1.64 1.31 -35.10
C LYS A 142 -1.49 0.30 -33.95
N LYS A 143 -1.43 0.78 -32.70
CA LYS A 143 -1.32 -0.06 -31.51
C LYS A 143 -2.67 -0.36 -30.90
N VAL A 144 -3.62 0.58 -30.98
CA VAL A 144 -5.00 0.38 -30.50
C VAL A 144 -5.58 -0.90 -31.13
N GLY A 145 -6.22 -1.73 -30.30
CA GLY A 145 -6.75 -3.04 -30.68
C GLY A 145 -5.75 -4.19 -30.65
N SER A 146 -4.44 -3.92 -30.60
CA SER A 146 -3.43 -4.97 -30.37
C SER A 146 -3.36 -5.37 -28.88
N LYS A 147 -2.72 -6.50 -28.59
CA LYS A 147 -2.69 -7.07 -27.23
C LYS A 147 -1.31 -7.03 -26.57
N ILE A 148 -1.31 -6.87 -25.26
CA ILE A 148 -0.16 -7.14 -24.39
C ILE A 148 -0.63 -8.11 -23.31
N GLY A 149 -0.11 -9.34 -23.34
CA GLY A 149 -0.64 -10.43 -22.52
C GLY A 149 -2.12 -10.68 -22.84
N SER A 150 -2.98 -10.63 -21.82
CA SER A 150 -4.43 -10.77 -21.97
C SER A 150 -5.17 -9.45 -22.23
N LEU A 151 -4.49 -8.31 -22.10
CA LEU A 151 -5.12 -6.98 -22.21
C LEU A 151 -5.07 -6.46 -23.64
N THR A 152 -6.15 -5.82 -24.07
CA THR A 152 -6.24 -5.13 -25.37
C THR A 152 -5.94 -3.65 -25.16
N ILE A 153 -5.08 -3.07 -26.01
CA ILE A 153 -4.77 -1.65 -25.98
C ILE A 153 -5.99 -0.87 -26.44
N ARG A 154 -6.43 0.05 -25.60
CA ARG A 154 -7.60 0.92 -25.82
C ARG A 154 -7.14 2.29 -26.34
N ASP A 155 -8.04 2.99 -27.02
CA ASP A 155 -7.82 4.38 -27.41
C ASP A 155 -7.87 5.27 -26.16
N ALA A 156 -6.96 6.23 -26.05
CA ALA A 156 -6.92 7.17 -24.93
C ALA A 156 -8.24 7.95 -24.77
N LYS A 157 -9.04 8.13 -25.83
CA LYS A 157 -10.36 8.78 -25.77
C LYS A 157 -11.37 8.04 -24.89
N ASP A 158 -11.18 6.74 -24.67
CA ASP A 158 -12.03 5.93 -23.81
C ASP A 158 -11.67 6.04 -22.32
N LEU A 159 -10.65 6.85 -21.96
CA LEU A 159 -10.08 6.94 -20.62
C LEU A 159 -11.15 7.10 -19.54
N ARG A 160 -12.01 8.13 -19.64
CA ARG A 160 -13.00 8.43 -18.60
C ARG A 160 -13.95 7.27 -18.33
N ARG A 161 -14.49 6.68 -19.41
CA ARG A 161 -15.40 5.54 -19.31
C ARG A 161 -14.72 4.35 -18.64
N VAL A 162 -13.51 4.03 -19.06
CA VAL A 162 -12.78 2.85 -18.56
C VAL A 162 -12.32 3.05 -17.12
N VAL A 163 -11.95 4.28 -16.73
CA VAL A 163 -11.60 4.61 -15.34
C VAL A 163 -12.75 4.28 -14.38
N GLU A 164 -13.97 4.61 -14.78
CA GLU A 164 -15.19 4.31 -14.02
C GLU A 164 -15.55 2.82 -14.07
N GLU A 165 -15.58 2.21 -15.25
CA GLU A 165 -15.96 0.79 -15.43
C GLU A 165 -15.01 -0.19 -14.71
N GLU A 166 -13.72 0.13 -14.65
CA GLU A 166 -12.68 -0.75 -14.11
C GLU A 166 -12.21 -0.32 -12.71
N ASP A 167 -12.89 0.64 -12.06
CA ASP A 167 -12.52 1.19 -10.74
C ASP A 167 -11.02 1.56 -10.64
N ILE A 168 -10.50 2.26 -11.65
CA ILE A 168 -9.08 2.60 -11.71
C ILE A 168 -8.74 3.64 -10.64
N VAL A 169 -7.80 3.28 -9.76
CA VAL A 169 -7.36 4.15 -8.66
C VAL A 169 -6.00 4.79 -8.91
N VAL A 170 -5.19 4.25 -9.83
CA VAL A 170 -3.86 4.77 -10.17
C VAL A 170 -3.63 4.71 -11.68
N GLY A 171 -3.12 5.82 -12.23
CA GLY A 171 -2.62 5.89 -13.61
C GLY A 171 -1.09 5.86 -13.65
N VAL A 172 -0.52 4.96 -14.46
CA VAL A 172 0.92 4.89 -14.74
C VAL A 172 1.20 5.54 -16.08
N LEU A 173 1.98 6.62 -16.09
CA LEU A 173 2.32 7.37 -17.29
C LEU A 173 3.66 6.90 -17.86
N ALA A 174 3.62 6.10 -18.92
CA ALA A 174 4.77 5.65 -19.70
C ALA A 174 4.79 6.30 -21.10
N VAL A 175 4.45 7.59 -21.14
CA VAL A 175 4.37 8.43 -22.36
C VAL A 175 5.55 9.40 -22.44
N PRO A 176 5.83 10.00 -23.62
CA PRO A 176 6.81 11.07 -23.73
C PRO A 176 6.49 12.26 -22.81
N GLY A 177 7.52 12.94 -22.29
CA GLY A 177 7.36 13.99 -21.29
C GLY A 177 6.42 15.14 -21.69
N HIS A 178 6.37 15.50 -22.98
CA HIS A 178 5.48 16.56 -23.47
C HIS A 178 3.99 16.20 -23.40
N ALA A 179 3.65 14.91 -23.37
CA ALA A 179 2.26 14.43 -23.29
C ALA A 179 1.83 14.09 -21.85
N ALA A 180 2.78 13.98 -20.93
CA ALA A 180 2.51 13.48 -19.57
C ALA A 180 1.60 14.41 -18.75
N GLN A 181 1.80 15.73 -18.83
CA GLN A 181 1.02 16.68 -18.02
C GLN A 181 -0.46 16.69 -18.41
N ALA A 182 -0.77 16.84 -19.71
CA ALA A 182 -2.14 16.89 -20.18
C ALA A 182 -2.93 15.61 -19.81
N LEU A 183 -2.26 14.46 -19.87
CA LEU A 183 -2.86 13.19 -19.50
C LEU A 183 -3.02 13.03 -17.98
N ALA A 184 -2.09 13.57 -17.18
CA ALA A 184 -2.24 13.62 -15.73
C ALA A 184 -3.45 14.48 -15.33
N ASP A 185 -3.64 15.63 -15.99
CA ASP A 185 -4.79 16.50 -15.75
C ASP A 185 -6.11 15.77 -16.10
N GLU A 186 -6.15 15.06 -17.23
CA GLU A 186 -7.33 14.27 -17.64
C GLU A 186 -7.64 13.14 -16.65
N LEU A 187 -6.63 12.49 -16.09
CA LEU A 187 -6.81 11.44 -15.07
C LEU A 187 -7.39 12.00 -13.77
N VAL A 188 -6.92 13.18 -13.34
CA VAL A 188 -7.46 13.86 -12.16
C VAL A 188 -8.92 14.24 -12.39
N GLU A 189 -9.25 14.76 -13.58
CA GLU A 189 -10.65 15.06 -13.95
C GLU A 189 -11.52 13.81 -14.02
N ALA A 190 -10.95 12.66 -14.39
CA ALA A 190 -11.63 11.37 -14.40
C ALA A 190 -11.79 10.74 -12.99
N GLY A 191 -11.27 11.38 -11.94
CA GLY A 191 -11.41 10.92 -10.55
C GLY A 191 -10.31 9.98 -10.05
N VAL A 192 -9.23 9.80 -10.82
CA VAL A 192 -8.03 9.07 -10.39
C VAL A 192 -7.31 9.90 -9.32
N LYS A 193 -6.80 9.23 -8.27
CA LYS A 193 -6.26 9.86 -7.06
C LYS A 193 -4.74 9.80 -6.95
#